data_AF-A0A4D6WPJ2-F1
#
_entry.id   AF-A0A4D6WPJ2-F1
#
_cell.length_a   1.000
_cell.length_b   1.000
_cell.length_c   1.000
_cell.angle_alpha   90.00
_cell.angle_beta   90.00
_cell.angle_gamma   90.00
#
_symmetry.space_group_name_H-M   'P 1'
#
loop_
_entity.id
_entity.type
_entity.pdbx_description
1 polymer ?
#
loop_
_entity_poly.entity_id
_entity_poly.type
_entity_poly.pdbx_seq_one_letter_code
_entity_poly.pdbx_strand_id
1 'polypeptide(L)'
;MFPIYAKNFVLPKFQIYDTQCVFASKYAKNYKSRSLLKSFIAKKMTASLINNKNKTFDKFASRSLWQKLVNQYWQETVYLSIANSDSDIYTKKIQSHNSLYNHNIDYKYFLNKFIKSLVNDQIPVSFNMLLNDDYVLFNKNYNMYLKYIWRKKLYLYVNYFNFFSNYSLMLKNKTSKSVTESIYNSLPLFSVKNLSNQIIMAELGESVKLDKNFISSWFNYISSSLIKQKNNKMRHTGLFFINPEDALEYQNYIQANHMQSSRNYNLSLSINSIYHYYKLLSSFCNADFRLIPDLKEISDFIYKYQYYKNIIIDKNQLYGKNYFKGQPIYMIKTTKAKDKNTNIIKDLEYNYFNSSSSNHYPAIFLNYKNAILAWNNFKEQHVDYILPLRPHLYVYNLEDFIQSYTRDTKTLVIPGCKAYSSVRKYTLQKSHLTFKEKIRYNALFTQKIIERVVWSLTSRQPLR
;
A
#
# COMPACT_ATOMS: atom_id res chain seq x y z
N MET A 1 -41.52 26.36 -4.11
CA MET A 1 -42.29 25.61 -5.12
C MET A 1 -41.71 25.91 -6.49
N PHE A 2 -40.85 25.02 -7.02
CA PHE A 2 -40.36 24.95 -8.41
C PHE A 2 -39.83 23.50 -8.62
N PRO A 3 -40.04 22.88 -9.80
CA PRO A 3 -40.13 21.42 -9.92
C PRO A 3 -38.77 20.71 -10.05
N ILE A 4 -38.69 19.52 -9.46
CA ILE A 4 -37.57 18.58 -9.52
C ILE A 4 -37.80 17.66 -10.73
N TYR A 5 -36.98 17.78 -11.77
CA TYR A 5 -36.84 16.74 -12.80
C TYR A 5 -35.81 15.72 -12.35
N ALA A 6 -36.27 14.62 -11.76
CA ALA A 6 -35.46 13.44 -11.51
C ALA A 6 -35.58 12.49 -12.72
N LYS A 7 -34.48 12.27 -13.43
CA LYS A 7 -34.40 11.28 -14.51
C LYS A 7 -33.81 9.98 -13.94
N ASN A 8 -34.61 8.92 -14.04
CA ASN A 8 -34.36 7.58 -13.51
C ASN A 8 -33.05 6.95 -14.02
N PHE A 9 -32.24 6.42 -13.10
CA PHE A 9 -31.22 5.41 -13.41
C PHE A 9 -31.72 4.05 -12.91
N VAL A 10 -32.04 3.17 -13.87
CA VAL A 10 -32.34 1.76 -13.64
C VAL A 10 -31.01 1.02 -13.44
N LEU A 11 -30.81 0.42 -12.28
CA LEU A 11 -29.74 -0.56 -12.04
C LEU A 11 -30.26 -1.97 -12.37
N PRO A 12 -29.47 -2.82 -13.05
CA PRO A 12 -29.88 -4.18 -13.33
C PRO A 12 -29.86 -5.04 -12.05
N LYS A 13 -30.90 -5.86 -11.89
CA LYS A 13 -31.04 -6.89 -10.85
C LYS A 13 -29.93 -7.94 -11.01
N PHE A 14 -29.19 -8.23 -9.95
CA PHE A 14 -28.42 -9.46 -9.83
C PHE A 14 -28.98 -10.31 -8.69
N GLN A 15 -29.28 -11.57 -9.04
CA GLN A 15 -29.86 -12.59 -8.19
C GLN A 15 -28.91 -12.98 -7.05
N ILE A 16 -29.50 -13.14 -5.88
CA ILE A 16 -28.88 -13.62 -4.64
C ILE A 16 -28.68 -15.12 -4.77
N TYR A 17 -27.46 -15.60 -4.52
CA TYR A 17 -27.24 -16.99 -4.13
C TYR A 17 -26.98 -17.02 -2.63
N ASP A 18 -27.91 -17.62 -1.90
CA ASP A 18 -27.75 -18.07 -0.53
C ASP A 18 -26.66 -19.14 -0.47
N THR A 19 -25.65 -18.93 0.36
CA THR A 19 -24.91 -20.05 0.95
C THR A 19 -24.68 -19.77 2.42
N GLN A 20 -25.45 -20.46 3.23
CA GLN A 20 -25.25 -20.63 4.67
C GLN A 20 -23.81 -21.09 4.93
N CYS A 21 -23.14 -20.49 5.92
CA CYS A 21 -21.86 -20.98 6.40
C CYS A 21 -21.98 -21.36 7.88
N VAL A 22 -21.99 -22.67 8.07
CA VAL A 22 -21.77 -23.41 9.31
C VAL A 22 -20.37 -23.09 9.85
N PHE A 23 -20.31 -22.68 11.12
CA PHE A 23 -19.08 -22.63 11.90
C PHE A 23 -18.58 -24.05 12.17
N ALA A 24 -17.36 -24.39 11.76
CA ALA A 24 -16.49 -25.33 12.47
C ALA A 24 -15.05 -25.36 11.91
N SER A 25 -14.11 -25.09 12.81
CA SER A 25 -12.75 -25.66 12.95
C SER A 25 -12.00 -26.18 11.71
N LYS A 26 -10.83 -25.60 11.44
CA LYS A 26 -9.72 -26.31 10.72
C LYS A 26 -8.34 -25.69 10.97
N TYR A 27 -7.93 -25.68 12.24
CA TYR A 27 -6.49 -25.73 12.59
C TYR A 27 -6.02 -27.18 12.48
N ALA A 28 -5.72 -27.65 11.28
CA ALA A 28 -4.90 -28.84 11.04
C ALA A 28 -4.80 -29.09 9.54
N LYS A 29 -3.65 -28.75 8.94
CA LYS A 29 -3.01 -29.45 7.80
C LYS A 29 -1.89 -28.58 7.22
N ASN A 30 -0.66 -28.79 7.71
CA ASN A 30 0.56 -28.61 6.91
C ASN A 30 1.82 -29.20 7.59
N TYR A 31 1.71 -30.40 8.18
CA TYR A 31 2.87 -31.09 8.78
C TYR A 31 3.34 -32.33 8.00
N LYS A 32 2.65 -32.77 6.95
CA LYS A 32 2.99 -34.05 6.27
C LYS A 32 4.09 -33.97 5.19
N SER A 33 4.43 -32.79 4.64
CA SER A 33 5.49 -32.69 3.62
C SER A 33 6.90 -32.49 4.18
N ARG A 34 7.05 -32.21 5.49
CA ARG A 34 8.36 -32.02 6.14
C ARG A 34 8.92 -33.28 6.82
N SER A 35 8.13 -34.35 7.01
CA SER A 35 8.62 -35.54 7.74
C SER A 35 9.41 -36.51 6.86
N LEU A 36 9.06 -36.65 5.57
CA LEU A 36 9.76 -37.54 4.63
C LEU A 36 11.17 -37.07 4.28
N LEU A 37 11.41 -35.75 4.29
CA LEU A 37 12.75 -35.19 4.06
C LEU A 37 13.64 -35.29 5.31
N LYS A 38 13.06 -35.27 6.52
CA LYS A 38 13.80 -35.49 7.77
C LYS A 38 14.24 -36.94 7.94
N SER A 39 13.42 -37.92 7.53
CA SER A 39 13.81 -39.34 7.63
C SER A 39 14.93 -39.71 6.64
N PHE A 40 14.94 -39.13 5.44
CA PHE A 40 16.05 -39.35 4.48
C PHE A 40 17.37 -38.70 4.90
N ILE A 41 17.32 -37.53 5.56
CA ILE A 41 18.54 -36.85 6.05
C ILE A 41 19.06 -37.50 7.33
N ALA A 42 18.16 -37.92 8.24
CA ALA A 42 18.56 -38.57 9.50
C ALA A 42 19.19 -39.96 9.26
N LYS A 43 18.66 -40.76 8.32
CA LYS A 43 19.22 -42.09 8.00
C LYS A 43 20.59 -42.04 7.32
N LYS A 44 20.94 -40.91 6.69
CA LYS A 44 22.25 -40.70 6.05
C LYS A 44 23.29 -40.08 6.98
N MET A 45 22.86 -39.42 8.06
CA MET A 45 23.77 -38.82 9.06
C MET A 45 24.13 -39.76 10.22
N THR A 46 23.28 -40.72 10.58
CA THR A 46 23.61 -41.67 11.67
C THR A 46 24.58 -42.78 11.26
N ALA A 47 24.71 -43.07 9.96
CA ALA A 47 25.64 -44.08 9.46
C ALA A 47 27.10 -43.56 9.30
N SER A 48 27.36 -42.27 9.50
CA SER A 48 28.69 -41.66 9.26
C SER A 48 29.41 -41.16 10.51
N LEU A 49 28.87 -41.39 11.72
CA LEU A 49 29.42 -40.83 12.96
C LEU A 49 30.12 -41.84 13.88
N ILE A 50 30.23 -43.11 13.48
CA ILE A 50 30.97 -44.12 14.25
C ILE A 50 32.05 -44.70 13.31
N ASN A 51 33.32 -44.46 13.66
CA ASN A 51 34.55 -44.69 12.88
C ASN A 51 34.83 -43.67 11.78
N ASN A 52 35.65 -42.66 12.10
CA ASN A 52 36.81 -42.21 11.30
C ASN A 52 37.56 -41.11 12.07
N LYS A 53 38.53 -41.49 12.93
CA LYS A 53 39.53 -40.54 13.43
C LYS A 53 40.76 -40.41 12.53
N ASN A 54 40.93 -41.27 11.51
CA ASN A 54 42.02 -41.19 10.54
C ASN A 54 41.53 -41.52 9.12
N LYS A 55 40.66 -40.68 8.54
CA LYS A 55 40.48 -40.69 7.07
C LYS A 55 41.09 -39.44 6.51
N THR A 56 42.10 -39.66 5.69
CA THR A 56 42.74 -38.68 4.83
C THR A 56 41.68 -37.85 4.13
N PHE A 57 41.97 -36.56 3.99
CA PHE A 57 41.16 -35.60 3.27
C PHE A 57 41.11 -35.88 1.74
N ASP A 58 41.40 -37.08 1.27
CA ASP A 58 41.66 -37.37 -0.16
C ASP A 58 40.41 -37.52 -1.02
N LYS A 59 39.20 -37.37 -0.46
CA LYS A 59 37.97 -37.19 -1.24
C LYS A 59 37.60 -35.71 -1.32
N PHE A 60 38.50 -34.90 -1.90
CA PHE A 60 38.14 -33.54 -2.28
C PHE A 60 37.27 -33.56 -3.54
N ALA A 61 36.16 -32.83 -3.47
CA ALA A 61 35.13 -32.79 -4.49
C ALA A 61 35.66 -32.17 -5.79
N SER A 62 35.99 -33.01 -6.78
CA SER A 62 36.01 -32.58 -8.16
C SER A 62 34.62 -32.02 -8.48
N ARG A 63 34.59 -30.76 -8.91
CA ARG A 63 33.32 -30.10 -9.25
C ARG A 63 32.81 -30.70 -10.53
N SER A 64 31.78 -31.52 -10.45
CA SER A 64 31.11 -32.03 -11.65
C SER A 64 30.60 -30.85 -12.49
N LEU A 65 30.51 -31.04 -13.81
CA LEU A 65 29.99 -30.00 -14.72
C LEU A 65 28.62 -29.49 -14.26
N TRP A 66 27.78 -30.38 -13.73
CA TRP A 66 26.51 -30.05 -13.11
C TRP A 66 26.64 -29.11 -11.91
N GLN A 67 27.60 -29.35 -11.00
CA GLN A 67 27.85 -28.43 -9.88
C GLN A 67 28.32 -27.07 -10.38
N LYS A 68 29.14 -27.01 -11.44
CA LYS A 68 29.56 -25.74 -12.07
C LYS A 68 28.35 -24.98 -12.64
N LEU A 69 27.48 -25.66 -13.38
CA LEU A 69 26.26 -25.07 -13.94
C LEU A 69 25.29 -24.59 -12.84
N VAL A 70 25.07 -25.41 -11.81
CA VAL A 70 24.22 -25.04 -10.66
C VAL A 70 24.80 -23.82 -9.93
N ASN A 71 26.10 -23.77 -9.67
CA ASN A 71 26.73 -22.64 -8.99
C ASN A 71 26.70 -21.35 -9.85
N GLN A 72 26.91 -21.48 -11.16
CA GLN A 72 26.93 -20.34 -12.07
C GLN A 72 25.55 -19.72 -12.27
N TYR A 73 24.51 -20.55 -12.40
CA TYR A 73 23.20 -20.10 -12.85
C TYR A 73 22.07 -20.23 -11.83
N TRP A 74 22.20 -21.11 -10.84
CA TRP A 74 21.10 -21.49 -9.93
C TRP A 74 21.34 -21.05 -8.49
N GLN A 75 22.35 -21.58 -7.81
CA GLN A 75 22.65 -21.29 -6.41
C GLN A 75 24.12 -21.56 -6.11
N GLU A 76 24.76 -20.60 -5.45
CA GLU A 76 26.14 -20.73 -4.95
C GLU A 76 26.12 -20.64 -3.43
N THR A 77 26.93 -21.46 -2.74
CA THR A 77 27.09 -21.39 -1.29
C THR A 77 28.44 -20.79 -0.97
N VAL A 78 28.46 -19.65 -0.29
CA VAL A 78 29.68 -18.95 0.08
C VAL A 78 29.92 -19.15 1.58
N TYR A 79 31.10 -19.64 1.92
CA TYR A 79 31.54 -19.80 3.30
C TYR A 79 32.58 -18.72 3.59
N LEU A 80 32.34 -17.92 4.63
CA LEU A 80 33.34 -17.00 5.19
C LEU A 80 33.82 -17.60 6.50
N SER A 81 35.08 -18.01 6.56
CA SER A 81 35.72 -18.55 7.77
C SER A 81 36.81 -17.59 8.25
N ILE A 82 37.14 -17.68 9.53
CA ILE A 82 38.33 -17.04 10.09
C ILE A 82 39.55 -17.73 9.49
N ALA A 83 40.58 -16.95 9.14
CA ALA A 83 41.84 -17.48 8.63
C ALA A 83 42.54 -18.32 9.72
N ASN A 84 42.72 -19.60 9.43
CA ASN A 84 43.50 -20.55 10.22
C ASN A 84 44.37 -21.43 9.30
N SER A 85 45.38 -22.10 9.87
CA SER A 85 46.31 -22.94 9.10
C SER A 85 45.61 -23.98 8.23
N ASP A 86 44.52 -24.57 8.72
CA ASP A 86 43.73 -25.56 7.98
C ASP A 86 42.97 -24.94 6.80
N SER A 87 42.43 -23.73 6.97
CA SER A 87 41.80 -22.96 5.89
C SER A 87 42.82 -22.50 4.86
N ASP A 88 44.05 -22.19 5.26
CA ASP A 88 45.13 -21.82 4.35
C ASP A 88 45.60 -23.03 3.52
N ILE A 89 45.69 -24.20 4.15
CA ILE A 89 45.97 -25.47 3.44
C ILE A 89 44.83 -25.78 2.46
N TYR A 90 43.57 -25.57 2.88
CA TYR A 90 42.40 -25.79 2.04
C TYR A 90 42.33 -24.82 0.86
N THR A 91 42.57 -23.53 1.08
CA THR A 91 42.58 -22.51 0.02
C THR A 91 43.72 -22.75 -0.96
N LYS A 92 44.94 -23.07 -0.49
CA LYS A 92 46.07 -23.45 -1.35
C LYS A 92 45.79 -24.70 -2.19
N LYS A 93 45.12 -25.71 -1.63
CA LYS A 93 44.70 -26.91 -2.37
C LYS A 93 43.58 -26.65 -3.39
N ILE A 94 42.64 -25.75 -3.10
CA ILE A 94 41.63 -25.31 -4.10
C ILE A 94 42.29 -24.51 -5.22
N GLN A 95 43.26 -23.64 -4.87
CA GLN A 95 44.00 -22.83 -5.82
C GLN A 95 44.82 -23.70 -6.78
N SER A 96 45.46 -24.78 -6.28
CA SER A 96 46.23 -25.68 -7.12
C SER A 96 45.39 -26.53 -8.08
N HIS A 97 44.10 -26.76 -7.79
CA HIS A 97 43.19 -27.54 -8.65
C HIS A 97 42.37 -26.70 -9.65
N ASN A 98 42.29 -25.37 -9.49
CA ASN A 98 41.58 -24.47 -10.40
C ASN A 98 42.53 -23.62 -11.24
N SER A 99 43.58 -24.23 -11.81
CA SER A 99 44.70 -23.60 -12.53
C SER A 99 44.35 -22.87 -13.85
N LEU A 100 43.08 -22.49 -14.08
CA LEU A 100 42.60 -21.88 -15.33
C LEU A 100 42.03 -20.46 -15.19
N TYR A 101 42.14 -19.83 -14.02
CA TYR A 101 41.55 -18.51 -13.77
C TYR A 101 42.56 -17.49 -13.25
N ASN A 102 42.47 -16.26 -13.77
CA ASN A 102 43.34 -15.16 -13.41
C ASN A 102 42.88 -14.61 -12.06
N HIS A 103 43.36 -15.28 -10.99
CA HIS A 103 42.78 -15.29 -9.65
C HIS A 103 42.42 -13.90 -9.08
N ASN A 104 43.21 -12.87 -9.37
CA ASN A 104 42.98 -11.52 -8.85
C ASN A 104 41.80 -10.82 -9.53
N ILE A 105 41.61 -11.01 -10.84
CA ILE A 105 40.54 -10.36 -11.61
C ILE A 105 39.20 -11.04 -11.29
N ASP A 106 39.19 -12.38 -11.26
CA ASP A 106 37.98 -13.15 -10.98
C ASP A 106 37.54 -13.04 -9.52
N TYR A 107 38.48 -12.96 -8.58
CA TYR A 107 38.17 -12.70 -7.17
C TYR A 107 37.59 -11.30 -6.98
N LYS A 108 38.20 -10.26 -7.57
CA LYS A 108 37.67 -8.88 -7.50
C LYS A 108 36.29 -8.79 -8.15
N TYR A 109 36.09 -9.46 -9.27
CA TYR A 109 34.79 -9.54 -9.94
C TYR A 109 33.75 -10.29 -9.10
N PHE A 110 34.11 -11.45 -8.53
CA PHE A 110 33.28 -12.20 -7.61
C PHE A 110 32.89 -11.36 -6.40
N LEU A 111 33.86 -10.73 -5.73
CA LEU A 111 33.65 -9.91 -4.54
C LEU A 111 32.74 -8.72 -4.85
N ASN A 112 32.99 -8.01 -5.95
CA ASN A 112 32.14 -6.90 -6.40
C ASN A 112 30.70 -7.38 -6.67
N LYS A 113 30.54 -8.52 -7.36
CA LYS A 113 29.23 -9.09 -7.66
C LYS A 113 28.52 -9.60 -6.40
N PHE A 114 29.25 -10.20 -5.47
CA PHE A 114 28.76 -10.72 -4.20
C PHE A 114 28.31 -9.58 -3.28
N ILE A 115 29.13 -8.54 -3.11
CA ILE A 115 28.78 -7.32 -2.35
C ILE A 115 27.56 -6.65 -2.97
N LYS A 116 27.53 -6.47 -4.30
CA LYS A 116 26.34 -5.94 -4.99
C LYS A 116 25.10 -6.80 -4.74
N SER A 117 25.22 -8.12 -4.71
CA SER A 117 24.09 -9.01 -4.43
C SER A 117 23.67 -9.02 -2.96
N LEU A 118 24.59 -8.83 -2.01
CA LEU A 118 24.29 -8.62 -0.59
C LEU A 118 23.52 -7.31 -0.37
N VAL A 119 24.00 -6.20 -0.93
CA VAL A 119 23.36 -4.88 -0.81
C VAL A 119 21.96 -4.85 -1.46
N ASN A 120 21.74 -5.67 -2.50
CA ASN A 120 20.47 -5.78 -3.20
C ASN A 120 19.50 -6.81 -2.59
N ASP A 121 19.74 -7.30 -1.36
CA ASP A 121 18.94 -8.32 -0.67
C ASP A 121 18.73 -9.63 -1.45
N GLN A 122 19.61 -9.93 -2.42
CA GLN A 122 19.51 -11.17 -3.22
C GLN A 122 20.02 -12.39 -2.44
N ILE A 123 20.78 -12.16 -1.38
CA ILE A 123 21.39 -13.18 -0.53
C ILE A 123 20.77 -13.04 0.86
N PRO A 124 19.82 -13.91 1.24
CA PRO A 124 19.29 -13.90 2.59
C PRO A 124 20.40 -14.29 3.57
N VAL A 125 20.72 -13.39 4.50
CA VAL A 125 21.69 -13.65 5.57
C VAL A 125 20.93 -14.22 6.75
N SER A 126 21.05 -15.53 6.98
CA SER A 126 20.57 -16.16 8.21
C SER A 126 21.70 -16.16 9.24
N PHE A 127 21.61 -15.31 10.24
CA PHE A 127 22.43 -15.47 11.44
C PHE A 127 21.83 -16.61 12.27
N ASN A 128 22.44 -17.78 12.22
CA ASN A 128 22.24 -18.80 13.25
C ASN A 128 23.06 -18.38 14.48
N MET A 129 22.64 -17.29 15.13
CA MET A 129 23.03 -17.09 16.51
C MET A 129 22.00 -17.89 17.30
N LEU A 130 22.39 -19.08 17.75
CA LEU A 130 21.76 -19.71 18.90
C LEU A 130 22.03 -18.74 20.06
N LEU A 131 21.18 -17.72 20.19
CA LEU A 131 21.07 -16.90 21.39
C LEU A 131 20.43 -17.81 22.44
N ASN A 132 21.24 -18.71 22.99
CA ASN A 132 21.08 -19.03 24.39
C ASN A 132 21.84 -17.95 25.14
N ASP A 133 21.09 -17.22 25.95
CA ASP A 133 21.58 -16.27 26.93
C ASP A 133 22.62 -16.98 27.80
N ASP A 134 23.89 -16.80 27.49
CA ASP A 134 25.04 -16.93 28.38
C ASP A 134 26.26 -16.34 27.65
N TYR A 135 26.38 -15.02 27.71
CA TYR A 135 27.68 -14.39 27.57
C TYR A 135 28.56 -14.93 28.69
N VAL A 136 29.52 -15.81 28.36
CA VAL A 136 30.86 -15.94 28.97
C VAL A 136 31.57 -17.15 28.36
N LEU A 137 32.87 -16.96 28.08
CA LEU A 137 33.86 -17.88 27.52
C LEU A 137 33.81 -18.09 26.00
N PHE A 138 34.35 -17.09 25.31
CA PHE A 138 35.12 -17.28 24.07
C PHE A 138 36.27 -18.28 24.31
N ASN A 139 35.95 -19.57 24.31
CA ASN A 139 36.94 -20.62 24.34
C ASN A 139 37.43 -20.82 22.90
N LYS A 140 38.72 -20.54 22.68
CA LYS A 140 39.45 -20.78 21.43
C LYS A 140 39.23 -22.24 21.03
N ASN A 141 38.63 -22.50 19.86
CA ASN A 141 38.72 -23.73 19.04
C ASN A 141 37.45 -24.12 18.25
N TYR A 142 36.44 -23.26 18.13
CA TYR A 142 35.35 -23.53 17.19
C TYR A 142 35.58 -22.79 15.86
N ASN A 143 35.70 -23.57 14.78
CA ASN A 143 35.73 -23.11 13.39
C ASN A 143 34.42 -22.40 13.05
N MET A 144 34.31 -21.13 13.43
CA MET A 144 33.15 -20.30 13.15
C MET A 144 33.20 -19.91 11.68
N TYR A 145 32.19 -20.34 10.91
CA TYR A 145 32.00 -19.95 9.52
C TYR A 145 30.61 -19.35 9.33
N LEU A 146 30.54 -18.28 8.55
CA LEU A 146 29.29 -17.73 8.05
C LEU A 146 28.96 -18.40 6.72
N LYS A 147 27.78 -18.99 6.65
CA LYS A 147 27.26 -19.64 5.44
C LYS A 147 26.24 -18.73 4.76
N TYR A 148 26.55 -18.29 3.56
CA TYR A 148 25.64 -17.55 2.69
C TYR A 148 25.12 -18.46 1.58
N ILE A 149 23.80 -18.45 1.38
CA ILE A 149 23.15 -19.14 0.26
C ILE A 149 22.81 -18.10 -0.80
N TRP A 150 23.66 -17.96 -1.80
CA TRP A 150 23.47 -17.01 -2.91
C TRP A 150 22.64 -17.65 -4.02
N ARG A 151 21.33 -17.40 -3.98
CA ARG A 151 20.41 -17.80 -5.06
C ARG A 151 20.57 -16.88 -6.26
N LYS A 152 20.89 -17.45 -7.41
CA LYS A 152 21.11 -16.72 -8.67
C LYS A 152 19.79 -16.53 -9.42
N LYS A 153 19.84 -15.75 -10.50
CA LYS A 153 18.64 -15.25 -11.21
C LYS A 153 17.68 -16.35 -11.68
N LEU A 154 18.18 -17.51 -12.18
CA LEU A 154 17.32 -18.60 -12.64
C LEU A 154 16.47 -19.23 -11.52
N TYR A 155 17.03 -19.37 -10.31
CA TYR A 155 16.27 -19.86 -9.17
C TYR A 155 15.08 -18.95 -8.86
N LEU A 156 15.30 -17.64 -8.93
CA LEU A 156 14.23 -16.67 -8.72
C LEU A 156 13.16 -16.81 -9.82
N TYR A 157 13.52 -16.91 -11.11
CA TYR A 157 12.55 -17.10 -12.21
C TYR A 157 11.66 -18.34 -12.04
N VAL A 158 12.24 -19.49 -11.68
CA VAL A 158 11.49 -20.74 -11.46
C VAL A 158 10.56 -20.63 -10.26
N ASN A 159 11.00 -19.98 -9.18
CA ASN A 159 10.18 -19.78 -7.99
C ASN A 159 9.03 -18.79 -8.24
N TYR A 160 9.22 -17.79 -9.13
CA TYR A 160 8.16 -16.87 -9.55
C TYR A 160 7.08 -17.54 -10.41
N PHE A 161 7.47 -18.45 -11.32
CA PHE A 161 6.50 -19.20 -12.14
C PHE A 161 5.56 -20.05 -11.27
N ASN A 162 6.10 -20.73 -10.26
CA ASN A 162 5.32 -21.49 -9.28
C ASN A 162 4.53 -20.60 -8.30
N PHE A 163 4.84 -19.30 -8.20
CA PHE A 163 4.10 -18.34 -7.39
C PHE A 163 2.96 -17.66 -8.16
N PHE A 164 3.11 -17.48 -9.47
CA PHE A 164 2.07 -16.90 -10.34
C PHE A 164 0.80 -17.75 -10.36
N SER A 165 0.93 -19.08 -10.29
CA SER A 165 -0.21 -20.00 -10.19
C SER A 165 -0.97 -19.88 -8.86
N ASN A 166 -0.30 -19.47 -7.78
CA ASN A 166 -0.93 -19.21 -6.47
C ASN A 166 -1.44 -17.77 -6.30
N TYR A 167 -1.06 -16.84 -7.20
CA TYR A 167 -1.41 -15.41 -7.09
C TYR A 167 -2.89 -15.13 -7.43
N SER A 168 -3.48 -15.91 -8.34
CA SER A 168 -4.91 -15.81 -8.68
C SER A 168 -5.82 -16.11 -7.46
N LEU A 169 -5.35 -16.96 -6.55
CA LEU A 169 -6.04 -17.32 -5.31
C LEU A 169 -5.84 -16.28 -4.18
N MET A 170 -4.67 -15.62 -4.09
CA MET A 170 -4.43 -14.59 -3.07
C MET A 170 -5.04 -13.23 -3.39
N LEU A 171 -5.25 -12.89 -4.67
CA LEU A 171 -5.95 -11.65 -5.06
C LEU A 171 -7.42 -11.65 -4.61
N LYS A 172 -8.06 -12.83 -4.47
CA LYS A 172 -9.40 -12.95 -3.90
C LYS A 172 -9.46 -12.74 -2.38
N ASN A 173 -8.35 -12.94 -1.67
CA ASN A 173 -8.32 -12.94 -0.19
C ASN A 173 -7.75 -11.66 0.44
N LYS A 174 -7.33 -10.66 -0.36
CA LYS A 174 -6.91 -9.36 0.18
C LYS A 174 -8.12 -8.48 0.43
N THR A 175 -8.77 -8.74 1.56
CA THR A 175 -9.52 -7.77 2.37
C THR A 175 -10.30 -6.74 1.56
N SER A 176 -11.33 -7.18 0.84
CA SER A 176 -12.46 -6.29 0.56
C SER A 176 -13.23 -6.12 1.87
N LYS A 177 -12.70 -5.31 2.81
CA LYS A 177 -13.61 -4.54 3.65
C LYS A 177 -14.33 -3.63 2.68
N SER A 178 -15.45 -4.10 2.16
CA SER A 178 -16.25 -3.34 1.23
C SER A 178 -16.86 -2.21 2.06
N VAL A 179 -16.22 -1.05 2.03
CA VAL A 179 -16.90 0.17 2.39
C VAL A 179 -18.20 0.20 1.57
N THR A 180 -19.29 0.67 2.18
CA THR A 180 -20.59 0.67 1.51
C THR A 180 -20.53 1.57 0.27
N GLU A 181 -21.25 1.18 -0.79
CA GLU A 181 -21.35 1.98 -2.03
C GLU A 181 -21.81 3.42 -1.75
N SER A 182 -22.58 3.65 -0.68
CA SER A 182 -23.04 4.99 -0.29
C SER A 182 -21.90 5.92 0.14
N ILE A 183 -20.95 5.44 0.95
CA ILE A 183 -19.76 6.21 1.34
C ILE A 183 -18.84 6.39 0.13
N TYR A 184 -18.68 5.34 -0.68
CA TYR A 184 -17.84 5.38 -1.88
C TYR A 184 -18.27 6.46 -2.89
N ASN A 185 -19.58 6.69 -3.03
CA ASN A 185 -20.11 7.64 -4.00
C ASN A 185 -20.28 9.07 -3.45
N SER A 186 -20.28 9.25 -2.12
CA SER A 186 -20.57 10.55 -1.49
C SER A 186 -19.32 11.38 -1.14
N LEU A 187 -18.15 10.74 -1.01
CA LEU A 187 -16.91 11.42 -0.64
C LEU A 187 -15.99 11.69 -1.86
N PRO A 188 -15.95 12.94 -2.37
CA PRO A 188 -14.99 13.33 -3.39
C PRO A 188 -13.61 13.56 -2.77
N LEU A 189 -12.58 13.10 -3.48
CA LEU A 189 -11.18 13.38 -3.21
C LEU A 189 -10.57 14.10 -4.42
N PHE A 190 -9.59 14.96 -4.15
CA PHE A 190 -8.92 15.75 -5.14
C PHE A 190 -7.47 15.30 -5.26
N SER A 191 -6.94 15.21 -6.47
CA SER A 191 -5.51 14.93 -6.69
C SER A 191 -5.03 15.70 -7.90
N VAL A 192 -3.72 15.93 -7.98
CA VAL A 192 -3.10 16.62 -9.12
C VAL A 192 -2.74 15.60 -10.19
N LYS A 193 -3.11 15.90 -11.43
CA LYS A 193 -2.81 15.08 -12.62
C LYS A 193 -2.15 15.89 -13.72
N ASN A 194 -1.46 15.20 -14.62
CA ASN A 194 -0.99 15.78 -15.89
C ASN A 194 -2.05 15.67 -17.00
N LEU A 195 -1.74 16.21 -18.19
CA LEU A 195 -2.58 16.10 -19.40
C LEU A 195 -2.91 14.66 -19.82
N SER A 196 -2.04 13.70 -19.49
CA SER A 196 -2.27 12.28 -19.78
C SER A 196 -3.06 11.58 -18.68
N ASN A 197 -3.75 12.34 -17.82
CA ASN A 197 -4.58 11.80 -16.75
C ASN A 197 -3.82 10.90 -15.76
N GLN A 198 -2.51 11.13 -15.59
CA GLN A 198 -1.66 10.42 -14.65
C GLN A 198 -1.51 11.26 -13.38
N ILE A 199 -1.68 10.63 -12.22
CA ILE A 199 -1.50 11.26 -10.90
C ILE A 199 -0.03 11.60 -10.71
N ILE A 200 0.24 12.81 -10.23
CA ILE A 200 1.58 13.24 -9.87
C ILE A 200 1.97 12.59 -8.53
N MET A 201 3.17 12.01 -8.46
CA MET A 201 3.71 11.39 -7.25
C MET A 201 5.11 11.94 -6.97
N ALA A 202 5.41 12.13 -5.69
CA ALA A 202 6.74 12.48 -5.23
C ALA A 202 7.63 11.23 -5.18
N GLU A 203 8.91 11.36 -5.52
CA GLU A 203 9.90 10.29 -5.36
C GLU A 203 10.56 10.40 -3.98
N LEU A 204 10.65 9.28 -3.25
CA LEU A 204 11.37 9.21 -1.98
C LEU A 204 12.87 9.05 -2.26
N GLY A 205 13.69 9.96 -1.74
CA GLY A 205 15.12 10.09 -2.04
C GLY A 205 16.02 8.92 -1.61
N GLU A 206 15.48 7.88 -0.98
CA GLU A 206 16.25 6.75 -0.44
C GLU A 206 16.57 5.64 -1.44
N SER A 207 16.10 5.72 -2.68
CA SER A 207 16.42 4.69 -3.67
C SER A 207 17.70 5.04 -4.43
N VAL A 208 18.82 4.43 -4.04
CA VAL A 208 20.07 4.48 -4.82
C VAL A 208 19.79 3.83 -6.18
N LYS A 209 19.67 4.67 -7.22
CA LYS A 209 19.53 4.23 -8.62
C LYS A 209 20.89 3.74 -9.11
N LEU A 210 21.29 2.53 -8.70
CA LEU A 210 22.36 1.80 -9.38
C LEU A 210 21.79 1.19 -10.66
N ASP A 211 22.35 1.56 -11.81
CA ASP A 211 21.89 1.23 -13.17
C ASP A 211 21.22 -0.13 -13.30
N LYS A 212 19.91 -0.10 -13.57
CA LYS A 212 19.08 -1.29 -13.73
C LYS A 212 18.78 -1.49 -15.21
N ASN A 213 19.40 -2.51 -15.80
CA ASN A 213 18.94 -3.09 -17.07
C ASN A 213 17.42 -3.32 -17.02
N PHE A 214 16.70 -3.05 -18.12
CA PHE A 214 15.23 -3.16 -18.22
C PHE A 214 14.66 -4.45 -17.62
N ILE A 215 15.32 -5.59 -17.89
CA ILE A 215 14.95 -6.91 -17.36
C ILE A 215 14.96 -6.91 -15.83
N SER A 216 15.97 -6.30 -15.20
CA SER A 216 16.05 -6.21 -13.74
C SER A 216 15.02 -5.25 -13.13
N SER A 217 14.62 -4.19 -13.84
CA SER A 217 13.55 -3.29 -13.41
C SER A 217 12.18 -3.95 -13.51
N TRP A 218 11.89 -4.63 -14.62
CA TRP A 218 10.67 -5.41 -14.79
C TRP A 218 10.57 -6.55 -13.77
N PHE A 219 11.69 -7.24 -13.54
CA PHE A 219 11.79 -8.30 -12.54
C PHE A 219 11.57 -7.77 -11.12
N ASN A 220 12.16 -6.62 -10.79
CA ASN A 220 11.94 -5.97 -9.49
C ASN A 220 10.49 -5.50 -9.31
N TYR A 221 9.83 -5.06 -10.39
CA TYR A 221 8.43 -4.68 -10.37
C TYR A 221 7.52 -5.89 -10.11
N ILE A 222 7.76 -6.99 -10.83
CA ILE A 222 7.04 -8.25 -10.62
C ILE A 222 7.31 -8.78 -9.21
N SER A 223 8.57 -8.87 -8.78
CA SER A 223 8.93 -9.39 -7.47
C SER A 223 8.33 -8.59 -6.31
N SER A 224 8.37 -7.26 -6.38
CA SER A 224 7.78 -6.40 -5.33
C SER A 224 6.25 -6.44 -5.31
N SER A 225 5.59 -6.70 -6.45
CA SER A 225 4.14 -6.90 -6.50
C SER A 225 3.67 -8.25 -5.94
N LEU A 226 4.55 -9.26 -5.99
CA LEU A 226 4.25 -10.65 -5.61
C LEU A 226 4.71 -11.00 -4.20
N ILE A 227 5.89 -10.53 -3.80
CA ILE A 227 6.49 -10.76 -2.49
C ILE A 227 6.23 -9.51 -1.66
N LYS A 228 5.21 -9.56 -0.78
CA LYS A 228 5.08 -8.60 0.33
C LYS A 228 6.22 -8.85 1.32
N GLN A 229 7.45 -8.50 0.96
CA GLN A 229 8.50 -8.31 1.95
C GLN A 229 8.12 -7.08 2.76
N LYS A 230 8.09 -7.23 4.08
CA LYS A 230 7.82 -6.17 5.07
C LYS A 230 8.77 -4.97 4.95
N ASN A 231 9.81 -5.06 4.11
CA ASN A 231 10.89 -4.07 3.97
C ASN A 231 10.93 -3.39 2.59
N ASN A 232 9.86 -3.42 1.79
CA ASN A 232 9.84 -2.64 0.56
C ASN A 232 9.85 -1.15 0.92
N LYS A 233 11.02 -0.51 0.79
CA LYS A 233 11.15 0.95 0.82
C LYS A 233 10.22 1.52 -0.24
N MET A 234 9.19 2.24 0.22
CA MET A 234 8.25 2.95 -0.66
C MET A 234 9.06 3.87 -1.57
N ARG A 235 8.77 3.85 -2.88
CA ARG A 235 9.52 4.65 -3.86
C ARG A 235 8.82 5.93 -4.24
N HIS A 236 7.48 5.90 -4.20
CA HIS A 236 6.66 7.02 -4.63
C HIS A 236 5.56 7.30 -3.63
N THR A 237 5.23 8.57 -3.45
CA THR A 237 4.12 9.02 -2.60
C THR A 237 3.13 9.82 -3.44
N GLY A 238 1.88 9.37 -3.49
CA GLY A 238 0.77 10.09 -4.10
C GLY A 238 -0.12 10.74 -3.04
N LEU A 239 -0.62 11.93 -3.33
CA LEU A 239 -1.46 12.70 -2.40
C LEU A 239 -2.90 12.82 -2.92
N PHE A 240 -3.84 12.57 -2.03
CA PHE A 240 -5.27 12.81 -2.22
C PHE A 240 -5.76 13.78 -1.16
N PHE A 241 -6.46 14.83 -1.55
CA PHE A 241 -6.91 15.89 -0.67
C PHE A 241 -8.42 15.83 -0.49
N ILE A 242 -8.89 16.10 0.72
CA ILE A 242 -10.33 16.24 1.00
C ILE A 242 -10.82 17.64 0.61
N ASN A 243 -10.01 18.67 0.83
CA ASN A 243 -10.29 20.04 0.42
C ASN A 243 -9.71 20.32 -0.99
N PRO A 244 -10.51 20.82 -1.95
CA PRO A 244 -9.99 21.17 -3.28
C PRO A 244 -8.98 22.32 -3.26
N GLU A 245 -9.06 23.24 -2.29
CA GLU A 245 -8.11 24.36 -2.22
C GLU A 245 -6.71 23.91 -1.82
N ASP A 246 -6.59 22.98 -0.88
CA ASP A 246 -5.30 22.39 -0.50
C ASP A 246 -4.66 21.67 -1.70
N ALA A 247 -5.47 21.04 -2.55
CA ALA A 247 -5.00 20.44 -3.81
C ALA A 247 -4.56 21.50 -4.84
N LEU A 248 -5.26 22.64 -4.93
CA LEU A 248 -4.88 23.76 -5.79
C LEU A 248 -3.57 24.40 -5.31
N GLU A 249 -3.41 24.59 -4.01
CA GLU A 249 -2.18 25.11 -3.42
C GLU A 249 -1.01 24.18 -3.74
N TYR A 250 -1.19 22.87 -3.57
CA TYR A 250 -0.19 21.87 -3.95
C TYR A 250 0.13 21.91 -5.46
N GLN A 251 -0.89 22.07 -6.32
CA GLN A 251 -0.69 22.24 -7.76
C GLN A 251 0.16 23.49 -8.05
N ASN A 252 -0.17 24.63 -7.46
CA ASN A 252 0.53 25.90 -7.65
C ASN A 252 1.97 25.81 -7.15
N TYR A 253 2.19 25.15 -6.00
CA TYR A 253 3.52 24.87 -5.46
C TYR A 253 4.38 24.08 -6.46
N ILE A 254 3.84 23.00 -7.05
CA ILE A 254 4.57 22.23 -8.07
C ILE A 254 4.85 23.11 -9.30
N GLN A 255 3.88 23.90 -9.75
CA GLN A 255 4.04 24.77 -10.92
C GLN A 255 5.14 25.80 -10.72
N ALA A 256 5.21 26.43 -9.54
CA ALA A 256 6.19 27.45 -9.19
C ALA A 256 7.61 26.86 -9.05
N ASN A 257 7.77 25.74 -8.35
CA ASN A 257 9.09 25.19 -8.01
C ASN A 257 9.68 24.29 -9.10
N HIS A 258 8.86 23.80 -10.02
CA HIS A 258 9.30 22.91 -11.10
C HIS A 258 8.94 23.45 -12.49
N MET A 259 9.17 24.75 -12.73
CA MET A 259 8.83 25.48 -13.96
C MET A 259 9.22 24.77 -15.27
N GLN A 260 10.41 24.15 -15.36
CA GLN A 260 10.87 23.45 -16.57
C GLN A 260 10.11 22.14 -16.84
N SER A 261 9.69 21.43 -15.78
CA SER A 261 8.90 20.20 -15.89
C SER A 261 7.40 20.52 -16.01
N SER A 262 6.90 21.53 -15.29
CA SER A 262 5.47 21.87 -15.19
C SER A 262 4.92 22.49 -16.48
N ARG A 263 5.72 23.28 -17.22
CA ARG A 263 5.35 23.84 -18.55
C ARG A 263 5.04 22.76 -19.59
N ASN A 264 5.67 21.59 -19.49
CA ASN A 264 5.48 20.50 -20.45
C ASN A 264 4.30 19.57 -20.09
N TYR A 265 3.79 19.60 -18.85
CA TYR A 265 2.82 18.61 -18.37
C TYR A 265 1.42 19.14 -18.06
N ASN A 266 1.18 20.47 -18.13
CA ASN A 266 -0.07 21.18 -17.80
C ASN A 266 -0.87 20.47 -16.70
N LEU A 267 -0.52 20.81 -15.47
CA LEU A 267 -1.15 20.22 -14.28
C LEU A 267 -2.61 20.68 -14.16
N SER A 268 -3.47 19.75 -13.75
CA SER A 268 -4.88 20.00 -13.48
C SER A 268 -5.36 19.17 -12.31
N LEU A 269 -6.45 19.60 -11.68
CA LEU A 269 -7.11 18.81 -10.65
C LEU A 269 -7.94 17.68 -11.27
N SER A 270 -7.89 16.52 -10.62
CA SER A 270 -8.83 15.42 -10.83
C SER A 270 -9.68 15.20 -9.59
N ILE A 271 -10.97 14.97 -9.82
CA ILE A 271 -11.92 14.54 -8.80
C ILE A 271 -12.02 13.02 -8.88
N ASN A 272 -11.72 12.35 -7.78
CA ASN A 272 -11.74 10.91 -7.62
C ASN A 272 -12.69 10.53 -6.49
N SER A 273 -13.27 9.34 -6.54
CA SER A 273 -14.02 8.80 -5.40
C SER A 273 -13.06 8.19 -4.38
N ILE A 274 -13.49 8.15 -3.11
CA ILE A 274 -12.78 7.40 -2.07
C ILE A 274 -12.63 5.90 -2.43
N TYR A 275 -13.54 5.35 -3.24
CA TYR A 275 -13.39 4.02 -3.82
C TYR A 275 -12.13 3.90 -4.67
N HIS A 276 -11.87 4.89 -5.53
CA HIS A 276 -10.68 4.90 -6.38
C HIS A 276 -9.41 4.92 -5.53
N TYR A 277 -9.38 5.73 -4.47
CA TYR A 277 -8.27 5.77 -3.52
C TYR A 277 -8.00 4.40 -2.87
N TYR A 278 -9.01 3.73 -2.31
CA TYR A 278 -8.81 2.40 -1.71
C TYR A 278 -8.41 1.34 -2.74
N LYS A 279 -8.93 1.44 -3.97
CA LYS A 279 -8.50 0.57 -5.07
C LYS A 279 -7.01 0.76 -5.37
N LEU A 280 -6.51 1.99 -5.39
CA LEU A 280 -5.09 2.28 -5.57
C LEU A 280 -4.24 1.70 -4.42
N LEU A 281 -4.65 1.91 -3.17
CA LEU A 281 -3.97 1.36 -1.99
C LEU A 281 -3.81 -0.17 -2.06
N SER A 282 -4.81 -0.88 -2.59
CA SER A 282 -4.76 -2.34 -2.71
C SER A 282 -3.93 -2.83 -3.92
N SER A 283 -3.81 -2.02 -4.97
CA SER A 283 -3.25 -2.42 -6.26
C SER A 283 -1.75 -2.16 -6.40
N PHE A 284 -1.20 -1.16 -5.71
CA PHE A 284 0.20 -0.74 -5.87
C PHE A 284 1.05 -1.13 -4.65
N CYS A 285 2.10 -1.93 -4.88
CA CYS A 285 3.00 -2.41 -3.82
C CYS A 285 4.21 -1.49 -3.56
N ASN A 286 4.47 -0.51 -4.43
CA ASN A 286 5.65 0.39 -4.36
C ASN A 286 5.29 1.88 -4.26
N ALA A 287 3.99 2.19 -4.14
CA ALA A 287 3.48 3.55 -3.99
C ALA A 287 2.74 3.66 -2.66
N ASP A 288 3.01 4.74 -1.93
CA ASP A 288 2.29 5.16 -0.74
C ASP A 288 1.24 6.19 -1.14
N PHE A 289 -0.03 5.93 -0.88
CA PHE A 289 -1.08 6.92 -1.13
C PHE A 289 -1.52 7.50 0.20
N ARG A 290 -1.38 8.81 0.35
CA ARG A 290 -1.76 9.53 1.56
C ARG A 290 -2.99 10.36 1.33
N LEU A 291 -3.93 10.23 2.26
CA LEU A 291 -5.06 11.13 2.39
C LEU A 291 -4.62 12.35 3.19
N ILE A 292 -4.75 13.52 2.58
CA ILE A 292 -4.51 14.82 3.18
C ILE A 292 -5.88 15.34 3.62
N PRO A 293 -6.09 15.51 4.94
CA PRO A 293 -7.33 16.06 5.47
C PRO A 293 -7.49 17.53 5.10
N ASP A 294 -8.68 18.09 5.30
CA ASP A 294 -8.91 19.53 5.20
C ASP A 294 -8.08 20.25 6.28
N LEU A 295 -6.98 20.87 5.86
CA LEU A 295 -6.00 21.47 6.77
C LEU A 295 -6.61 22.60 7.59
N LYS A 296 -7.54 23.36 6.99
CA LYS A 296 -8.25 24.43 7.66
C LYS A 296 -9.21 23.87 8.71
N GLU A 297 -9.96 22.83 8.37
CA GLU A 297 -10.88 22.20 9.32
C GLU A 297 -10.14 21.57 10.50
N ILE A 298 -8.99 20.94 10.27
CA ILE A 298 -8.14 20.44 11.37
C ILE A 298 -7.65 21.58 12.25
N SER A 299 -7.16 22.66 11.66
CA SER A 299 -6.69 23.83 12.41
C SER A 299 -7.80 24.42 13.26
N ASP A 300 -8.97 24.67 12.67
CA ASP A 300 -10.14 25.16 13.39
C ASP A 300 -10.59 24.18 14.48
N PHE A 301 -10.53 22.86 14.23
CA PHE A 301 -10.88 21.86 15.23
C PHE A 301 -9.95 21.91 16.45
N ILE A 302 -8.63 21.86 16.21
CA ILE A 302 -7.61 21.86 17.26
C ILE A 302 -7.65 23.16 18.07
N TYR A 303 -7.70 24.32 17.41
CA TYR A 303 -7.58 25.59 18.13
C TYR A 303 -8.90 26.13 18.67
N LYS A 304 -10.04 25.61 18.20
CA LYS A 304 -11.35 26.21 18.51
C LYS A 304 -12.41 25.17 18.86
N TYR A 305 -12.74 24.27 17.94
CA TYR A 305 -13.96 23.47 18.08
C TYR A 305 -13.87 22.40 19.18
N GLN A 306 -12.69 21.82 19.41
CA GLN A 306 -12.53 20.78 20.44
C GLN A 306 -12.84 21.27 21.86
N TYR A 307 -12.81 22.58 22.11
CA TYR A 307 -13.10 23.19 23.41
C TYR A 307 -14.57 23.57 23.60
N TYR A 308 -15.41 23.37 22.58
CA TYR A 308 -16.83 23.68 22.69
C TYR A 308 -17.56 22.66 23.56
N LYS A 309 -18.41 23.13 24.48
CA LYS A 309 -19.21 22.29 25.38
C LYS A 309 -20.12 21.29 24.64
N ASN A 310 -20.47 21.57 23.38
CA ASN A 310 -21.35 20.74 22.58
C ASN A 310 -20.61 19.70 21.73
N ILE A 311 -19.29 19.56 21.87
CA ILE A 311 -18.46 18.59 21.15
C ILE A 311 -18.09 17.43 22.07
N ILE A 312 -18.26 16.20 21.58
CA ILE A 312 -17.92 14.96 22.28
C ILE A 312 -17.02 14.16 21.35
N ILE A 313 -15.76 13.96 21.74
CA ILE A 313 -14.78 13.23 20.93
C ILE A 313 -14.84 11.74 21.27
N ASP A 314 -14.76 10.89 20.24
CA ASP A 314 -14.68 9.43 20.39
C ASP A 314 -13.49 9.03 21.29
N LYS A 315 -13.71 8.04 22.15
CA LYS A 315 -12.68 7.56 23.11
C LYS A 315 -11.47 6.93 22.43
N ASN A 316 -11.65 6.37 21.23
CA ASN A 316 -10.61 5.73 20.44
C ASN A 316 -9.90 6.72 19.51
N GLN A 317 -10.35 7.97 19.46
CA GLN A 317 -9.70 9.01 18.68
C GLN A 317 -8.33 9.36 19.29
N LEU A 318 -7.30 9.38 18.47
CA LEU A 318 -6.01 9.95 18.84
C LEU A 318 -6.03 11.47 18.60
N TYR A 319 -6.09 12.23 19.69
CA TYR A 319 -6.05 13.68 19.67
C TYR A 319 -5.38 14.23 20.94
N GLY A 320 -5.01 15.50 20.90
CA GLY A 320 -4.50 16.24 22.04
C GLY A 320 -4.59 17.74 21.79
N LYS A 321 -3.98 18.53 22.67
CA LYS A 321 -4.07 20.00 22.60
C LYS A 321 -3.63 20.57 21.25
N ASN A 322 -2.64 19.95 20.62
CA ASN A 322 -2.00 20.48 19.40
C ASN A 322 -2.04 19.49 18.23
N TYR A 323 -2.83 18.41 18.32
CA TYR A 323 -2.89 17.41 17.26
C TYR A 323 -4.24 16.71 17.20
N PHE A 324 -4.60 16.28 16.00
CA PHE A 324 -5.72 15.40 15.73
C PHE A 324 -5.32 14.45 14.60
N LYS A 325 -5.52 13.14 14.78
CA LYS A 325 -5.21 12.14 13.75
C LYS A 325 -6.34 12.04 12.73
N GLY A 326 -6.03 12.27 11.46
CA GLY A 326 -6.93 12.02 10.32
C GLY A 326 -7.92 13.16 10.05
N GLN A 327 -8.89 12.92 9.17
CA GLN A 327 -9.94 13.89 8.87
C GLN A 327 -11.02 13.87 9.96
N PRO A 328 -11.29 14.99 10.66
CA PRO A 328 -12.40 15.05 11.61
C PRO A 328 -13.73 14.91 10.88
N ILE A 329 -14.61 14.08 11.45
CA ILE A 329 -15.99 13.91 11.04
C ILE A 329 -16.92 14.27 12.19
N TYR A 330 -18.05 14.91 11.87
CA TYR A 330 -19.04 15.35 12.84
C TYR A 330 -20.36 14.64 12.61
N MET A 331 -20.92 14.05 13.67
CA MET A 331 -22.23 13.39 13.66
C MET A 331 -23.13 14.06 14.70
N ILE A 332 -24.33 14.44 14.30
CA ILE A 332 -25.33 15.02 15.22
C ILE A 332 -25.92 13.87 16.04
N LYS A 333 -25.79 13.94 17.38
CA LYS A 333 -26.39 12.94 18.27
C LYS A 333 -27.89 13.13 18.41
N THR A 334 -28.60 12.03 18.66
CA THR A 334 -29.99 12.03 19.09
C THR A 334 -30.17 12.98 20.27
N THR A 335 -31.18 13.84 20.18
CA THR A 335 -31.44 14.88 21.18
C THR A 335 -32.84 14.69 21.77
N LYS A 336 -32.92 14.69 23.10
CA LYS A 336 -34.20 14.73 23.82
C LYS A 336 -34.83 16.10 23.65
N ALA A 337 -36.00 16.16 23.05
CA ALA A 337 -36.72 17.40 22.82
C ALA A 337 -38.13 17.31 23.40
N LYS A 338 -38.57 18.40 24.02
CA LYS A 338 -39.93 18.52 24.56
C LYS A 338 -40.83 19.13 23.49
N ASP A 339 -41.91 18.45 23.17
CA ASP A 339 -42.97 18.96 22.31
C ASP A 339 -43.69 20.12 23.04
N LYS A 340 -43.84 21.26 22.36
CA LYS A 340 -44.44 22.47 22.91
C LYS A 340 -45.95 22.30 23.17
N ASN A 341 -46.62 21.49 22.36
CA ASN A 341 -48.07 21.31 22.42
C ASN A 341 -48.45 20.22 23.41
N THR A 342 -47.73 19.09 23.39
CA THR A 342 -48.09 17.92 24.22
C THR A 342 -47.30 17.84 25.53
N ASN A 343 -46.24 18.64 25.70
CA ASN A 343 -45.28 18.56 26.80
C ASN A 343 -44.54 17.21 26.92
N ILE A 344 -44.70 16.29 25.96
CA ILE A 344 -44.05 14.98 25.95
C ILE A 344 -42.61 15.13 25.48
N ILE A 345 -41.69 14.44 26.15
CA ILE A 345 -40.27 14.36 25.77
C ILE A 345 -40.10 13.20 24.79
N LYS A 346 -39.50 13.49 23.63
CA LYS A 346 -39.18 12.49 22.59
C LYS A 346 -37.71 12.57 22.21
N ASP A 347 -37.15 11.43 21.85
CA ASP A 347 -35.83 11.34 21.24
C ASP A 347 -35.95 11.69 19.75
N LEU A 348 -35.27 12.76 19.33
CA LEU A 348 -35.23 13.20 17.94
C LEU A 348 -33.88 12.86 17.32
N GLU A 349 -33.92 12.07 16.25
CA GLU A 349 -32.75 11.71 15.46
C GLU A 349 -32.62 12.62 14.24
N TYR A 350 -31.40 13.10 13.98
CA TYR A 350 -31.11 13.83 12.76
C TYR A 350 -30.80 12.85 11.63
N ASN A 351 -31.71 12.74 10.65
CA ASN A 351 -31.54 11.90 9.48
C ASN A 351 -31.93 12.65 8.20
N TYR A 352 -31.21 12.40 7.10
CA TYR A 352 -31.65 12.88 5.79
C TYR A 352 -32.75 11.97 5.26
N PHE A 353 -33.87 12.59 4.88
CA PHE A 353 -34.97 11.90 4.22
C PHE A 353 -34.82 11.98 2.71
N ASN A 354 -34.82 10.84 2.04
CA ASN A 354 -34.96 10.79 0.59
C ASN A 354 -36.41 10.47 0.22
N SER A 355 -37.14 11.45 -0.31
CA SER A 355 -38.54 11.31 -0.73
C SER A 355 -38.75 10.21 -1.77
N SER A 356 -37.73 9.89 -2.57
CA SER A 356 -37.83 8.86 -3.62
C SER A 356 -37.69 7.42 -3.09
N SER A 357 -37.11 7.21 -1.91
CA SER A 357 -36.85 5.87 -1.38
C SER A 357 -37.43 5.60 0.01
N SER A 358 -38.09 6.59 0.63
CA SER A 358 -38.60 6.55 2.02
C SER A 358 -37.56 6.21 3.10
N ASN A 359 -36.28 6.14 2.71
CA ASN A 359 -35.20 5.74 3.58
C ASN A 359 -34.64 6.95 4.34
N HIS A 360 -34.30 6.69 5.60
CA HIS A 360 -33.59 7.62 6.47
C HIS A 360 -32.11 7.30 6.40
N TYR A 361 -31.30 8.32 6.13
CA TYR A 361 -29.86 8.18 6.01
C TYR A 361 -29.20 8.97 7.15
N PRO A 362 -28.46 8.31 8.06
CA PRO A 362 -27.59 9.03 8.98
C PRO A 362 -26.57 9.83 8.18
N ALA A 363 -26.26 11.03 8.67
CA ALA A 363 -25.37 11.96 8.00
C ALA A 363 -24.09 12.19 8.78
N ILE A 364 -22.99 12.22 8.03
CA ILE A 364 -21.66 12.55 8.53
C ILE A 364 -21.19 13.80 7.82
N PHE A 365 -20.82 14.82 8.59
CA PHE A 365 -20.31 16.06 8.06
C PHE A 365 -18.78 16.08 8.13
N LEU A 366 -18.12 16.47 7.04
CA LEU A 366 -16.66 16.68 7.04
C LEU A 366 -16.26 18.07 7.56
N ASN A 367 -17.24 18.93 7.86
CA ASN A 367 -17.00 20.31 8.30
C ASN A 367 -17.97 20.69 9.42
N TYR A 368 -17.44 21.27 10.51
CA TYR A 368 -18.24 21.70 11.66
C TYR A 368 -19.35 22.69 11.26
N LYS A 369 -19.05 23.68 10.41
CA LYS A 369 -20.02 24.71 10.01
C LYS A 369 -21.20 24.11 9.27
N ASN A 370 -20.96 23.11 8.43
CA ASN A 370 -22.02 22.39 7.72
C ASN A 370 -22.93 21.63 8.68
N ALA A 371 -22.37 21.00 9.72
CA ALA A 371 -23.16 20.33 10.76
C ALA A 371 -24.05 21.32 11.53
N ILE A 372 -23.54 22.51 11.84
CA ILE A 372 -24.34 23.57 12.51
C ILE A 372 -25.43 24.12 11.60
N LEU A 373 -25.14 24.36 10.32
CA LEU A 373 -26.15 24.80 9.34
C LEU A 373 -27.26 23.76 9.18
N ALA A 374 -26.88 22.49 9.06
CA ALA A 374 -27.81 21.37 9.02
C ALA A 374 -28.72 21.32 10.26
N TRP A 375 -28.17 21.57 11.45
CA TRP A 375 -28.95 21.65 12.68
C TRP A 375 -29.91 22.84 12.72
N ASN A 376 -29.49 24.00 12.22
CA ASN A 376 -30.38 25.16 12.15
C ASN A 376 -31.59 24.88 11.25
N ASN A 377 -31.35 24.27 10.07
CA ASN A 377 -32.43 23.84 9.18
C ASN A 377 -33.33 22.78 9.84
N PHE A 378 -32.75 21.86 10.63
CA PHE A 378 -33.52 20.86 11.37
C PHE A 378 -34.46 21.50 12.40
N LYS A 379 -34.00 22.53 13.11
CA LYS A 379 -34.84 23.30 14.05
C LYS A 379 -35.98 24.02 13.36
N GLU A 380 -35.72 24.60 12.19
CA GLU A 380 -36.74 25.27 11.38
C GLU A 380 -37.82 24.29 10.89
N GLN A 381 -37.46 23.03 10.65
CA GLN A 381 -38.41 21.99 10.27
C GLN A 381 -39.20 21.41 11.45
N HIS A 382 -38.70 21.58 12.69
CA HIS A 382 -39.26 21.01 13.91
C HIS A 382 -39.62 22.11 14.92
N VAL A 383 -40.35 23.14 14.46
CA VAL A 383 -40.72 24.31 15.29
C VAL A 383 -41.55 23.91 16.50
N ASP A 384 -42.28 22.79 16.43
CA ASP A 384 -43.10 22.25 17.51
C ASP A 384 -42.29 21.74 18.69
N TYR A 385 -40.97 21.58 18.53
CA TYR A 385 -40.08 21.06 19.57
C TYR A 385 -39.20 22.17 20.17
N ILE A 386 -38.93 22.06 21.47
CA ILE A 386 -37.93 22.87 22.16
C ILE A 386 -36.57 22.20 21.95
N LEU A 387 -35.83 22.70 20.96
CA LEU A 387 -34.50 22.20 20.60
C LEU A 387 -33.38 23.10 21.13
N PRO A 388 -32.21 22.53 21.51
CA PRO A 388 -31.08 23.33 21.97
C PRO A 388 -30.52 24.21 20.84
N LEU A 389 -29.95 25.36 21.24
CA LEU A 389 -29.34 26.30 20.31
C LEU A 389 -28.27 25.65 19.43
N ARG A 390 -27.46 24.75 20.01
CA ARG A 390 -26.43 23.96 19.33
C ARG A 390 -26.66 22.47 19.56
N PRO A 391 -26.40 21.61 18.55
CA PRO A 391 -26.51 20.17 18.72
C PRO A 391 -25.32 19.61 19.50
N HIS A 392 -25.53 18.48 20.17
CA HIS A 392 -24.42 17.64 20.61
C HIS A 392 -23.79 16.95 19.40
N LEU A 393 -22.55 17.28 19.12
CA LEU A 393 -21.78 16.74 18.00
C LEU A 393 -20.81 15.69 18.50
N TYR A 394 -20.90 14.50 17.94
CA TYR A 394 -19.90 13.46 18.10
C TYR A 394 -18.80 13.63 17.05
N VAL A 395 -17.55 13.57 17.48
CA VAL A 395 -16.40 13.75 16.60
C VAL A 395 -15.53 12.50 16.60
N TYR A 396 -15.20 12.04 15.40
CA TYR A 396 -14.26 10.94 15.19
C TYR A 396 -13.39 11.21 13.96
N ASN A 397 -12.48 10.30 13.62
CA ASN A 397 -11.72 10.38 12.39
C ASN A 397 -12.34 9.52 11.28
N LEU A 398 -12.28 10.03 10.06
CA LEU A 398 -12.86 9.41 8.87
C LEU A 398 -12.24 8.04 8.55
N GLU A 399 -10.91 7.92 8.69
CA GLU A 399 -10.16 6.75 8.27
C GLU A 399 -10.48 5.52 9.13
N ASP A 400 -10.45 5.67 10.44
CA ASP A 400 -10.80 4.65 11.43
C ASP A 400 -12.33 4.41 11.40
N PHE A 401 -13.14 5.45 11.14
CA PHE A 401 -14.58 5.28 10.88
C PHE A 401 -14.81 4.33 9.70
N ILE A 402 -14.24 4.61 8.53
CA ILE A 402 -14.38 3.76 7.34
C ILE A 402 -13.86 2.34 7.59
N GLN A 403 -12.79 2.18 8.38
CA GLN A 403 -12.21 0.87 8.68
C GLN A 403 -13.09 0.01 9.62
N SER A 404 -13.82 0.66 10.54
CA SER A 404 -14.69 0.03 11.54
C SER A 404 -16.13 -0.17 11.05
N TYR A 405 -16.52 0.55 10.01
CA TYR A 405 -17.89 0.57 9.50
C TYR A 405 -18.32 -0.78 8.88
N THR A 406 -19.46 -1.31 9.35
CA THR A 406 -20.09 -2.54 8.85
C THR A 406 -21.12 -2.24 7.77
N ARG A 407 -21.47 -3.25 6.96
CA ARG A 407 -22.19 -3.09 5.68
C ARG A 407 -23.65 -2.60 5.79
N ASP A 408 -24.23 -2.59 6.98
CA ASP A 408 -25.69 -2.66 7.11
C ASP A 408 -26.39 -1.30 7.14
N THR A 409 -25.66 -0.20 7.31
CA THR A 409 -26.25 1.14 7.36
C THR A 409 -25.78 1.99 6.17
N LYS A 410 -26.72 2.58 5.43
CA LYS A 410 -26.42 3.53 4.35
C LYS A 410 -26.17 4.90 4.98
N THR A 411 -24.91 5.24 5.23
CA THR A 411 -24.55 6.59 5.69
C THR A 411 -24.25 7.51 4.53
N LEU A 412 -24.70 8.77 4.64
CA LEU A 412 -24.40 9.85 3.72
C LEU A 412 -23.24 10.69 4.26
N VAL A 413 -22.14 10.77 3.50
CA VAL A 413 -21.04 11.69 3.82
C VAL A 413 -21.30 13.03 3.12
N ILE A 414 -21.29 14.10 3.88
CA ILE A 414 -21.57 15.46 3.43
C ILE A 414 -20.24 16.21 3.36
N PRO A 415 -19.72 16.46 2.14
CA PRO A 415 -18.46 17.16 1.98
C PRO A 415 -18.58 18.64 2.37
N GLY A 416 -17.44 19.30 2.54
CA GLY A 416 -17.40 20.76 2.70
C GLY A 416 -18.01 21.49 1.50
N CYS A 417 -18.53 22.70 1.72
CA CYS A 417 -19.20 23.48 0.66
C CYS A 417 -18.31 23.70 -0.58
N LYS A 418 -17.01 23.92 -0.36
CA LYS A 418 -16.02 24.10 -1.43
C LYS A 418 -15.86 22.85 -2.27
N ALA A 419 -15.71 21.68 -1.63
CA ALA A 419 -15.65 20.39 -2.29
C ALA A 419 -16.94 20.12 -3.09
N TYR A 420 -18.12 20.33 -2.49
CA TYR A 420 -19.40 20.19 -3.17
C TYR A 420 -19.52 21.09 -4.41
N SER A 421 -19.17 22.38 -4.27
CA SER A 421 -19.22 23.33 -5.39
C SER A 421 -18.28 22.95 -6.53
N SER A 422 -17.11 22.39 -6.21
CA SER A 422 -16.12 21.92 -7.18
C SER A 422 -16.63 20.70 -7.95
N VAL A 423 -17.23 19.74 -7.25
CA VAL A 423 -17.89 18.57 -7.88
C VAL A 423 -19.02 19.03 -8.78
N ARG A 424 -19.89 19.94 -8.32
CA ARG A 424 -21.01 20.46 -9.11
C ARG A 424 -20.55 21.18 -10.38
N LYS A 425 -19.52 22.02 -10.29
CA LYS A 425 -18.93 22.69 -11.47
C LYS A 425 -18.38 21.65 -12.46
N TYR A 426 -17.68 20.64 -11.96
CA TYR A 426 -17.11 19.59 -12.79
C TYR A 426 -18.18 18.73 -13.48
N THR A 427 -19.27 18.36 -12.80
CA THR A 427 -20.35 17.57 -13.40
C THR A 427 -21.07 18.33 -14.51
N LEU A 428 -21.29 19.64 -14.33
CA LEU A 428 -21.87 20.52 -15.36
C LEU A 428 -20.97 20.67 -16.59
N GLN A 429 -19.64 20.67 -16.42
CA GLN A 429 -18.71 20.76 -17.55
C GLN A 429 -18.57 19.43 -18.30
N LYS A 430 -18.60 18.30 -17.58
CA LYS A 430 -18.38 16.97 -18.16
C LYS A 430 -19.49 16.53 -19.11
N SER A 431 -20.70 17.05 -19.00
CA SER A 431 -21.80 16.74 -19.93
C SER A 431 -21.52 17.17 -21.39
N HIS A 432 -20.54 18.04 -21.61
CA HIS A 432 -20.24 18.59 -22.94
C HIS A 432 -18.96 18.04 -23.63
N LEU A 433 -18.12 17.24 -22.96
CA LEU A 433 -16.73 17.01 -23.41
C LEU A 433 -16.28 15.54 -23.63
N THR A 434 -17.15 14.55 -23.45
CA THR A 434 -16.74 13.14 -23.26
C THR A 434 -16.09 12.45 -24.47
N PHE A 435 -16.49 12.74 -25.70
CA PHE A 435 -15.97 12.03 -26.88
C PHE A 435 -14.62 12.56 -27.36
N LYS A 436 -14.48 13.89 -27.48
CA LYS A 436 -13.26 14.56 -27.93
C LYS A 436 -12.08 14.30 -26.98
N GLU A 437 -12.35 14.29 -25.67
CA GLU A 437 -11.33 14.00 -24.66
C GLU A 437 -10.85 12.56 -24.72
N LYS A 438 -11.74 11.59 -25.00
CA LYS A 438 -11.38 10.18 -25.13
C LYS A 438 -10.46 9.92 -26.32
N ILE A 439 -10.74 10.55 -27.46
CA ILE A 439 -9.88 10.48 -28.65
C ILE A 439 -8.53 11.11 -28.37
N ARG A 440 -8.51 12.32 -27.79
CA ARG A 440 -7.28 13.03 -27.44
C ARG A 440 -6.41 12.23 -26.47
N TYR A 441 -7.03 11.60 -25.47
CA TYR A 441 -6.33 10.74 -24.50
C TYR A 441 -5.64 9.56 -25.21
N ASN A 442 -6.37 8.84 -26.08
CA ASN A 442 -5.81 7.71 -26.81
C ASN A 442 -4.66 8.13 -27.73
N ALA A 443 -4.79 9.27 -28.43
CA ALA A 443 -3.74 9.80 -29.29
C ALA A 443 -2.47 10.20 -28.51
N LEU A 444 -2.63 10.88 -27.37
CA LEU A 444 -1.48 11.21 -26.52
C LEU A 444 -0.81 9.96 -25.92
N PHE A 445 -1.60 8.94 -25.62
CA PHE A 445 -1.07 7.67 -25.11
C PHE A 445 -0.26 6.92 -26.18
N THR A 446 -0.77 6.83 -27.41
CA THR A 446 -0.05 6.19 -28.53
C THR A 446 1.21 6.96 -28.88
N GLN A 447 1.14 8.30 -28.92
CA GLN A 447 2.31 9.16 -29.12
C GLN A 447 3.40 8.87 -28.07
N LYS A 448 3.05 8.81 -26.79
CA LYS A 448 4.01 8.52 -25.72
C LYS A 448 4.61 7.12 -25.80
N ILE A 449 3.85 6.12 -26.27
CA ILE A 449 4.40 4.79 -26.52
C ILE A 449 5.43 4.86 -27.63
N ILE A 450 5.11 5.54 -28.74
CA ILE A 450 6.03 5.70 -29.88
C ILE A 450 7.29 6.45 -29.44
N GLU A 451 7.15 7.56 -28.72
CA GLU A 451 8.29 8.32 -28.16
C GLU A 451 9.17 7.45 -27.26
N ARG A 452 8.57 6.62 -26.40
CA ARG A 452 9.32 5.68 -25.55
C ARG A 452 10.02 4.59 -26.37
N VAL A 453 9.38 4.06 -27.40
CA VAL A 453 9.99 3.08 -28.31
C VAL A 453 11.16 3.72 -29.04
N VAL A 454 10.97 4.90 -29.63
CA VAL A 454 12.01 5.66 -30.33
C VAL A 454 13.17 5.97 -29.37
N TRP A 455 12.92 6.53 -28.20
CA TRP A 455 13.96 6.79 -27.19
C TRP A 455 14.65 5.52 -26.70
N SER A 456 13.93 4.40 -26.57
CA SER A 456 14.57 3.12 -26.20
C SER A 456 15.50 2.58 -27.28
N LEU A 457 15.22 2.91 -28.55
CA LEU A 457 16.04 2.53 -29.70
C LEU A 457 17.20 3.50 -29.92
N THR A 458 17.00 4.80 -29.67
CA THR A 458 18.01 5.85 -29.93
C THR A 458 18.93 6.15 -28.74
N SER A 459 18.53 5.85 -27.50
CA SER A 459 19.36 6.11 -26.30
C SER A 459 20.57 5.17 -26.13
N ARG A 460 20.76 4.22 -27.05
CA ARG A 460 21.95 3.35 -27.11
C ARG A 460 22.93 3.80 -28.20
N GLN A 461 23.34 5.06 -28.18
CA GLN A 461 24.60 5.43 -28.84
C GLN A 461 25.70 5.48 -27.78
N PRO A 462 26.70 4.57 -27.82
CA PRO A 462 27.90 4.76 -27.02
C PRO A 462 28.58 6.06 -27.51
N LEU A 463 28.88 6.96 -26.58
CA LEU A 463 29.82 8.05 -26.84
C LEU A 463 31.14 7.39 -27.26
N ARG A 464 31.58 7.73 -28.47
CA ARG A 464 32.80 7.19 -29.09
C ARG A 464 34.03 7.86 -28.53
#